data_AF-H5SSX9-F1
#
_entry.id   AF-H5SSX9-F1
#
_cell.length_a   1.000
_cell.length_b   1.000
_cell.length_c   1.000
_cell.angle_alpha   90.00
_cell.angle_beta   90.00
_cell.angle_gamma   90.00
#
_symmetry.space_group_name_H-M   'P 1'
#
loop_
_entity.id
_entity.type
_entity.pdbx_description
1 polymer ?
#
loop_
_entity_poly.entity_id
_entity_poly.type
_entity_poly.pdbx_seq_one_letter_code
_entity_poly.pdbx_strand_id
1 'polypeptide(L)'
;MALDESKRRRNERVFGNWEELPNGGRRYWYEIQGRLGWKARYVKEVDAEETTTRFWQEIYNERGELVEIHEKYPIDTGHRKVNGS
;
A
#
# COMPACT_ATOMS: atom_id res chain seq x y z
N MET A 1 -4.48 7.14 22.31
CA MET A 1 -3.15 7.79 22.42
C MET A 1 -2.01 6.77 22.56
N ALA A 2 -1.92 5.93 23.61
CA ALA A 2 -0.83 4.94 23.72
C ALA A 2 -0.91 3.74 22.73
N LEU A 3 -2.12 3.38 22.29
CA LEU A 3 -2.34 2.27 21.35
C LEU A 3 -1.92 2.65 19.92
N ASP A 4 -2.11 3.91 19.54
CA ASP A 4 -1.90 4.42 18.17
C ASP A 4 -0.41 4.50 17.85
N GLU A 5 0.42 4.92 18.81
CA GLU A 5 1.88 4.91 18.65
C GLU A 5 2.45 3.49 18.49
N SER A 6 1.87 2.50 19.19
CA SER A 6 2.31 1.11 19.06
C SER A 6 1.96 0.54 17.69
N LYS A 7 0.78 0.87 17.15
CA LYS A 7 0.34 0.50 15.80
C LYS A 7 1.20 1.18 14.74
N ARG A 8 1.47 2.46 14.91
CA ARG A 8 2.35 3.25 14.04
C ARG A 8 3.74 2.65 13.96
N ARG A 9 4.43 2.44 15.09
CA ARG A 9 5.77 1.81 15.11
C ARG A 9 5.77 0.42 14.48
N ARG A 10 4.68 -0.34 14.65
CA ARG A 10 4.51 -1.64 13.99
C ARG A 10 4.38 -1.49 12.48
N ASN A 11 3.53 -0.58 11.99
CA ASN A 11 3.37 -0.30 10.57
C ASN A 11 4.70 0.18 9.96
N GLU A 12 5.40 1.12 10.60
CA GLU A 12 6.72 1.59 10.17
C GLU A 12 7.73 0.45 10.06
N ARG A 13 7.78 -0.47 11.04
CA ARG A 13 8.66 -1.64 11.00
C ARG A 13 8.29 -2.64 9.90
N VAL A 14 7.00 -2.88 9.68
CA VAL A 14 6.53 -3.89 8.70
C VAL A 14 6.72 -3.40 7.28
N PHE A 15 6.39 -2.13 7.01
CA PHE A 15 6.40 -1.58 5.67
C PHE A 15 7.73 -0.91 5.32
N GLY A 16 8.44 -0.34 6.29
CA GLY A 16 9.75 0.30 6.08
C GLY A 16 9.69 1.65 5.36
N ASN A 17 8.72 1.87 4.46
CA ASN A 17 8.48 3.15 3.81
C ASN A 17 7.10 3.69 4.20
N TRP A 18 7.03 5.00 4.39
CA TRP A 18 5.79 5.69 4.68
C TRP A 18 5.86 7.18 4.35
N GLU A 19 4.69 7.79 4.17
CA GLU A 19 4.49 9.23 4.03
C GLU A 19 3.26 9.66 4.83
N GLU A 20 3.25 10.92 5.26
CA GLU A 20 2.07 11.53 5.91
C GLU A 20 1.13 12.08 4.85
N LEU A 21 -0.16 11.84 5.04
CA LEU A 21 -1.20 12.31 4.13
C LEU A 21 -1.79 13.63 4.62
N PRO A 22 -2.30 14.51 3.73
CA PRO A 22 -2.86 15.82 4.12
C PRO A 22 -4.02 15.76 5.11
N ASN A 23 -4.70 14.61 5.22
CA ASN A 23 -5.78 14.37 6.18
C ASN A 23 -5.29 13.96 7.58
N GLY A 24 -3.97 14.00 7.85
CA GLY A 24 -3.36 13.55 9.10
C GLY A 24 -3.17 12.03 9.18
N GLY A 25 -3.59 11.30 8.15
CA GLY A 25 -3.33 9.88 8.00
C GLY A 25 -1.92 9.58 7.51
N ARG A 26 -1.64 8.30 7.25
CA ARG A 26 -0.36 7.85 6.70
C ARG A 26 -0.55 6.81 5.63
N ARG A 27 0.32 6.84 4.63
CA ARG A 27 0.45 5.78 3.64
C ARG A 27 1.75 5.05 3.90
N TYR A 28 1.66 3.75 4.09
CA TYR A 28 2.77 2.83 4.27
C TYR A 28 2.92 1.95 3.03
N TRP A 29 4.14 1.63 2.63
CA TRP A 29 4.35 0.66 1.56
C TRP A 29 5.67 -0.12 1.69
N TYR A 30 5.67 -1.34 1.19
CA TYR A 30 6.90 -2.09 0.92
C TYR A 30 6.85 -2.67 -0.49
N GLU A 31 8.03 -2.95 -1.02
CA GLU A 31 8.20 -3.50 -2.36
C GLU A 31 8.79 -4.90 -2.30
N ILE A 32 8.26 -5.79 -3.13
CA ILE A 32 8.81 -7.12 -3.38
C ILE A 32 9.26 -7.16 -4.84
N GLN A 33 10.54 -7.42 -5.03
CA GLN A 33 11.11 -7.71 -6.35
C GLN A 33 10.71 -9.13 -6.76
N GLY A 34 9.99 -9.24 -7.86
CA GLY A 34 9.57 -10.49 -8.48
C GLY A 34 10.61 -11.04 -9.45
N ARG A 35 10.23 -12.09 -10.19
CA ARG A 35 11.06 -12.64 -11.28
C ARG A 35 11.00 -11.70 -12.49
N LEU A 36 12.06 -11.72 -13.31
CA LEU A 36 12.12 -11.02 -14.59
C LEU A 36 11.92 -9.48 -14.48
N GLY A 37 12.36 -8.86 -13.38
CA GLY A 37 12.27 -7.41 -13.21
C GLY A 37 10.88 -6.87 -12.84
N TRP A 38 9.89 -7.75 -12.69
CA TRP A 38 8.57 -7.36 -12.18
C TRP A 38 8.67 -6.98 -10.71
N LYS A 39 7.81 -6.05 -10.27
CA LYS A 39 7.79 -5.58 -8.88
C LYS A 39 6.37 -5.53 -8.38
N ALA A 40 6.14 -6.04 -7.17
CA ALA A 40 4.89 -5.81 -6.44
C ALA A 40 5.12 -4.78 -5.35
N ARG A 41 4.23 -3.80 -5.21
CA ARG A 41 4.20 -2.88 -4.07
C ARG A 41 2.92 -3.09 -3.29
N TYR A 42 3.05 -3.36 -2.00
CA TYR A 42 1.89 -3.44 -1.10
C TYR A 42 1.74 -2.10 -0.41
N VAL A 43 0.56 -1.50 -0.52
CA VAL A 43 0.28 -0.17 -0.01
C VAL A 43 -0.86 -0.24 1.00
N LYS A 44 -0.68 0.43 2.14
CA LYS A 44 -1.65 0.54 3.22
C LYS A 44 -1.85 2.01 3.58
N GLU A 45 -3.07 2.49 3.52
CA GLU A 45 -3.43 3.80 4.06
C GLU A 45 -4.17 3.65 5.38
N VAL A 46 -3.87 4.57 6.29
CA VAL A 46 -4.55 4.71 7.57
C VAL A 46 -4.97 6.16 7.78
N ASP A 47 -5.99 6.38 8.61
CA ASP A 47 -6.33 7.70 9.11
C ASP A 47 -5.43 8.14 10.27
N ALA A 48 -5.74 9.31 10.87
CA ALA A 48 -4.98 9.88 11.98
C ALA A 48 -4.96 9.00 13.24
N GLU A 49 -5.91 8.07 13.37
CA GLU A 49 -6.03 7.12 14.48
C GLU A 49 -5.40 5.75 14.15
N GLU A 50 -4.61 5.67 13.07
CA GLU A 50 -4.02 4.43 12.55
C GLU A 50 -5.07 3.36 12.20
N THR A 51 -6.31 3.76 11.90
CA THR A 51 -7.35 2.87 11.38
C THR A 51 -7.14 2.69 9.89
N THR A 52 -7.10 1.44 9.43
CA THR A 52 -6.88 1.13 8.01
C THR A 52 -8.05 1.65 7.19
N THR A 53 -7.78 2.54 6.23
CA THR A 53 -8.79 3.08 5.32
C THR A 53 -8.73 2.37 3.97
N ARG A 54 -7.53 1.98 3.53
CA ARG A 54 -7.30 1.25 2.27
C ARG A 54 -6.12 0.30 2.37
N PHE A 55 -6.22 -0.81 1.66
CA PHE A 55 -5.10 -1.72 1.46
C PHE A 55 -5.17 -2.29 0.05
N TRP A 56 -4.10 -2.14 -0.72
CA TRP A 56 -4.04 -2.63 -2.09
C TRP A 56 -2.65 -3.09 -2.48
N GLN A 57 -2.60 -3.86 -3.56
CA GLN A 57 -1.38 -4.31 -4.19
C GLN A 57 -1.27 -3.69 -5.56
N GLU A 58 -0.11 -3.15 -5.87
CA GLU A 58 0.27 -2.62 -7.17
C GLU A 58 1.27 -3.58 -7.82
N ILE A 59 1.02 -3.96 -9.07
CA ILE A 59 1.92 -4.80 -9.86
C ILE A 59 2.52 -3.94 -10.96
N TYR A 60 3.85 -3.85 -10.95
CA TYR A 60 4.64 -3.15 -11.94
C TYR A 60 5.35 -4.15 -12.84
N ASN A 61 5.34 -3.88 -14.15
CA ASN A 61 6.11 -4.66 -15.11
C ASN A 61 7.61 -4.36 -15.00
N GLU A 62 8.40 -5.04 -15.83
CA GLU A 62 9.86 -4.88 -15.93
C GLU A 62 10.35 -3.47 -16.31
N ARG A 63 9.47 -2.64 -16.88
CA ARG A 63 9.74 -1.24 -17.23
C ARG A 63 9.39 -0.27 -16.10
N GLY A 64 8.86 -0.78 -14.99
CA GLY A 64 8.38 0.02 -13.87
C GLY A 64 7.01 0.66 -14.12
N GLU A 65 6.25 0.18 -15.11
CA GLU A 65 4.90 0.66 -15.39
C GLU A 65 3.87 -0.12 -14.58
N LEU A 66 2.92 0.58 -13.96
CA LEU A 66 1.84 -0.04 -13.20
C LEU A 66 0.86 -0.72 -14.15
N VAL A 67 0.76 -2.04 -14.07
CA VAL A 67 -0.10 -2.84 -14.96
C VAL A 67 -1.36 -3.36 -14.28
N GLU A 68 -1.33 -3.52 -12.95
CA GLU A 68 -2.45 -4.07 -12.21
C GLU A 68 -2.54 -3.50 -10.80
N ILE A 69 -3.76 -3.25 -10.32
CA ILE A 69 -4.06 -2.86 -8.95
C ILE A 69 -5.10 -3.83 -8.38
N HIS A 70 -4.83 -4.43 -7.22
CA HIS A 70 -5.80 -5.23 -6.46
C HIS A 70 -6.14 -4.52 -5.16
N GLU A 71 -7.35 -3.98 -5.08
CA GLU A 71 -7.85 -3.42 -3.83
C GLU A 71 -8.39 -4.53 -2.94
N LYS A 72 -7.79 -4.71 -1.76
CA LYS A 72 -8.11 -5.76 -0.78
C LYS A 72 -8.98 -5.23 0.37
N TYR A 73 -9.01 -3.92 0.60
CA TYR A 73 -9.77 -3.24 1.65
C TYR A 73 -10.10 -1.81 1.21
N PRO A 74 -11.31 -1.26 1.51
CA PRO A 74 -12.35 -1.76 2.43
C PRO A 74 -13.27 -2.85 1.89
N ILE A 75 -13.32 -3.02 0.58
CA ILE A 75 -14.06 -4.06 -0.11
C ILE A 75 -13.06 -4.72 -1.05
N ASP A 76 -12.94 -6.06 -1.01
CA ASP A 76 -12.11 -6.79 -1.98
C ASP A 76 -12.82 -6.73 -3.34
N THR A 77 -12.39 -5.79 -4.19
CA THR A 77 -13.01 -5.61 -5.52
C THR A 77 -12.44 -6.56 -6.57
N GLY A 78 -11.48 -7.43 -6.19
CA GLY A 78 -10.75 -8.29 -7.12
C GLY A 78 -9.70 -7.53 -7.95
N HIS A 79 -9.29 -8.14 -9.08
CA HIS A 79 -8.22 -7.64 -9.95
C HIS A 79 -8.75 -6.54 -10.89
N ARG A 80 -8.19 -5.33 -10.84
CA ARG A 80 -8.42 -4.32 -11.87
C ARG A 80 -7.15 -4.13 -12.71
N LYS A 81 -7.20 -4.60 -13.96
CA LYS A 81 -6.17 -4.29 -14.96
C LYS A 81 -6.21 -2.82 -15.30
N VAL A 82 -5.05 -2.17 -15.29
CA VAL A 82 -4.91 -0.77 -15.68
C VAL A 82 -4.55 -0.76 -17.17
N ASN A 83 -5.47 -1.22 -18.03
CA ASN A 83 -5.27 -1.07 -19.47
C ASN A 83 -5.71 0.34 -19.87
N GLY A 84 -4.71 1.17 -20.21
CA GLY A 84 -4.90 2.41 -20.95
C GLY A 84 -5.62 2.13 -22.28
N SER A 85 -6.54 3.04 -22.61
CA SER A 85 -7.11 3.18 -23.96
C SER A 85 -6.06 3.66 -24.95
#